data_AF-A0A7V9PYC8-F1
#
_entry.id   AF-A0A7V9PYC8-F1
#
_cell.length_a   1.000
_cell.length_b   1.000
_cell.length_c   1.000
_cell.angle_alpha   90.00
_cell.angle_beta   90.00
_cell.angle_gamma   90.00
#
_symmetry.space_group_name_H-M   'P 1'
#
loop_
_entity.id
_entity.type
_entity.pdbx_description
1 polymer ?
#
loop_
_entity_poly.entity_id
_entity_poly.type
_entity_poly.pdbx_seq_one_letter_code
_entity_poly.pdbx_strand_id
1 'polypeptide(L)'
;MPSATIAAPACRGLSLDMANIKQQKKRVRTQGRERTENVRYRSTIKTLTKRLETSVAEGDADRVAEAHRELVKTIDRAASRGALHANTAARKKSQAATTVAGAAS
;
A
#
# COMPACT_ATOMS: atom_id res chain seq x y z
N MET A 1 47.57 1.37 29.96
CA MET A 1 46.57 2.02 30.80
C MET A 1 45.28 2.18 29.99
N PRO A 2 44.12 1.87 30.59
CA PRO A 2 42.92 1.33 29.95
C PRO A 2 41.98 2.36 29.30
N SER A 3 41.12 1.85 28.43
CA SER A 3 39.96 2.46 27.78
C SER A 3 39.18 3.46 28.63
N ALA A 4 38.97 4.65 28.08
CA ALA A 4 37.77 5.43 28.37
C ALA A 4 36.84 5.32 27.15
N THR A 5 35.97 4.32 27.21
CA THR A 5 34.78 4.17 26.37
C THR A 5 34.03 5.50 26.34
N ILE A 6 33.98 6.17 25.19
CA ILE A 6 33.06 7.30 24.99
C ILE A 6 31.65 6.72 25.04
N ALA A 7 30.96 6.95 26.15
CA ALA A 7 29.57 6.54 26.34
C ALA A 7 28.72 7.17 25.22
N ALA A 8 28.07 6.33 24.41
CA ALA A 8 27.08 6.78 23.44
C ALA A 8 25.97 7.55 24.17
N PRO A 9 25.50 8.71 23.68
CA PRO A 9 24.40 9.40 24.30
C PRO A 9 23.16 8.52 24.25
N ALA A 10 22.71 8.08 25.42
CA ALA A 10 21.45 7.40 25.62
C ALA A 10 20.30 8.40 25.40
N CYS A 11 19.95 8.65 24.15
CA CYS A 11 18.68 9.27 23.80
C CYS A 11 17.90 8.32 22.90
N ARG A 12 17.48 7.20 23.49
CA ARG A 12 16.29 6.50 23.01
C ARG A 12 15.08 7.36 23.40
N GLY A 13 14.39 7.92 22.42
CA GLY A 13 13.06 8.51 22.64
C GLY A 13 12.90 9.99 22.27
N LEU A 14 13.26 10.38 21.04
CA LEU A 14 12.71 11.62 20.46
C LEU A 14 11.52 11.25 19.57
N SER A 15 10.35 11.26 20.20
CA SER A 15 9.04 11.08 19.60
C SER A 15 8.58 12.38 18.94
N LEU A 16 8.66 12.38 17.60
CA LEU A 16 7.88 13.13 16.60
C LEU A 16 8.02 14.68 16.59
N ASP A 17 7.67 15.27 15.43
CA ASP A 17 7.03 16.60 15.36
C ASP A 17 7.82 17.91 15.40
N MET A 18 9.16 17.95 15.44
CA MET A 18 9.86 19.24 15.54
C MET A 18 10.17 19.95 14.20
N ALA A 19 9.13 20.08 13.36
CA ALA A 19 9.12 21.04 12.26
C ALA A 19 9.08 22.45 12.83
N ASN A 20 10.22 23.15 12.87
CA ASN A 20 10.29 24.48 13.50
C ASN A 20 9.57 25.56 12.65
N ILE A 21 9.63 25.43 11.32
CA ILE A 21 9.08 26.43 10.38
C ILE A 21 7.58 26.19 10.13
N LYS A 22 6.77 27.27 10.13
CA LYS A 22 5.30 27.20 9.93
C LYS A 22 4.89 26.38 8.70
N GLN A 23 5.61 26.53 7.60
CA GLN A 23 5.38 25.79 6.36
C GLN A 23 5.61 24.28 6.52
N GLN A 24 6.65 23.88 7.27
CA GLN A 24 6.97 22.47 7.53
C GLN A 24 5.89 21.82 8.40
N LYS A 25 5.42 22.50 9.46
CA LYS A 25 4.30 22.02 10.30
C LYS A 25 3.05 21.72 9.47
N LYS A 26 2.74 22.58 8.50
CA LYS A 26 1.63 22.37 7.55
C LYS A 26 1.86 21.13 6.69
N ARG A 27 3.06 20.95 6.12
CA ARG A 27 3.39 19.77 5.29
C ARG A 27 3.28 18.46 6.05
N VAL A 28 3.75 18.40 7.31
CA VAL A 28 3.63 17.21 8.16
C VAL A 28 2.16 16.82 8.37
N ARG A 29 1.28 17.80 8.65
CA ARG A 29 -0.16 17.57 8.82
C ARG A 29 -0.81 17.05 7.53
N THR A 30 -0.49 17.66 6.38
CA THR A 30 -1.03 17.23 5.08
C THR A 30 -0.53 15.82 4.72
N GLN A 31 0.77 15.57 4.87
CA GLN A 31 1.37 14.27 4.57
C GLN A 31 0.80 13.16 5.46
N GLY A 32 0.53 13.43 6.75
CA GLY A 32 -0.11 12.47 7.64
C GLY A 32 -1.51 12.03 7.18
N ARG A 33 -2.31 12.98 6.68
CA ARG A 33 -3.64 12.72 6.11
C ARG A 33 -3.54 11.88 4.84
N GLU A 34 -2.72 12.31 3.89
CA GLU A 34 -2.48 11.60 2.62
C GLU A 34 -1.91 10.20 2.85
N ARG A 35 -0.98 10.04 3.80
CA ARG A 35 -0.42 8.74 4.17
C ARG A 35 -1.49 7.78 4.64
N THR A 36 -2.43 8.23 5.48
CA THR A 36 -3.52 7.38 5.96
C THR A 36 -4.39 6.88 4.81
N GLU A 37 -4.74 7.75 3.87
CA GLU A 37 -5.53 7.38 2.69
C GLU A 37 -4.76 6.43 1.75
N ASN A 38 -3.49 6.73 1.47
CA ASN A 38 -2.64 5.90 0.62
C ASN A 38 -2.41 4.51 1.21
N VAL A 39 -2.24 4.42 2.54
CA VAL A 39 -2.12 3.13 3.24
C VAL A 39 -3.42 2.35 3.14
N ARG A 40 -4.59 2.98 3.30
CA ARG A 40 -5.91 2.32 3.12
C ARG A 40 -6.05 1.73 1.72
N TYR A 41 -5.80 2.49 0.66
CA TYR A 41 -5.89 1.96 -0.70
C TYR A 41 -4.90 0.80 -0.92
N ARG A 42 -3.66 0.93 -0.44
CA ARG A 42 -2.64 -0.11 -0.59
C ARG A 42 -3.02 -1.40 0.14
N SER A 43 -3.55 -1.31 1.36
CA SER A 43 -3.96 -2.47 2.14
C SER A 43 -5.19 -3.14 1.53
N THR A 44 -6.20 -2.37 1.13
CA THR A 44 -7.40 -2.91 0.46
C THR A 44 -7.03 -3.66 -0.82
N ILE A 45 -6.19 -3.08 -1.67
CA ILE A 45 -5.75 -3.76 -2.91
C ILE A 45 -5.03 -5.06 -2.58
N LYS A 46 -4.15 -5.08 -1.57
CA LYS A 46 -3.45 -6.31 -1.14
C LYS A 46 -4.43 -7.38 -0.66
N THR A 47 -5.46 -6.99 0.10
CA THR A 47 -6.50 -7.91 0.58
C THR A 47 -7.33 -8.48 -0.57
N LEU A 48 -7.75 -7.64 -1.52
CA LEU A 48 -8.52 -8.09 -2.68
C LEU A 48 -7.71 -9.00 -3.61
N THR A 49 -6.42 -8.73 -3.80
CA THR A 49 -5.53 -9.62 -4.55
C THR A 49 -5.46 -11.00 -3.90
N LYS A 50 -5.30 -11.07 -2.58
CA LYS A 50 -5.30 -12.36 -1.86
C LYS A 50 -6.64 -13.09 -1.97
N ARG A 51 -7.77 -12.38 -1.87
CA ARG A 51 -9.10 -12.97 -2.05
C ARG A 51 -9.23 -13.60 -3.43
N LEU A 52 -8.77 -12.90 -4.48
CA LEU A 52 -8.78 -13.43 -5.85
C LEU A 52 -7.92 -14.69 -5.96
N GLU A 53 -6.71 -14.70 -5.40
CA GLU A 53 -5.84 -15.88 -5.37
C GLU A 53 -6.50 -17.07 -4.65
N THR A 54 -7.17 -16.84 -3.53
CA THR A 54 -7.90 -17.88 -2.79
C THR A 54 -9.09 -18.41 -3.59
N SER A 55 -9.91 -17.55 -4.18
CA SER A 55 -11.05 -17.99 -5.01
C SER A 55 -10.63 -18.75 -6.26
N VAL A 56 -9.48 -18.40 -6.84
CA VAL A 56 -8.88 -19.16 -7.95
C VAL A 56 -8.45 -20.56 -7.48
N ALA A 57 -7.85 -20.68 -6.29
CA ALA A 57 -7.47 -21.98 -5.73
C ALA A 57 -8.68 -22.86 -5.37
N GLU A 58 -9.80 -22.26 -4.98
CA GLU A 58 -11.05 -22.96 -4.65
C GLU A 58 -11.85 -23.41 -5.90
N GLY A 59 -11.61 -22.80 -7.06
CA GLY A 59 -12.23 -23.18 -8.34
C GLY A 59 -13.62 -22.58 -8.61
N ASP A 60 -14.06 -21.61 -7.81
CA ASP A 60 -15.37 -20.96 -7.97
C ASP A 60 -15.34 -19.84 -9.04
N ALA A 61 -15.75 -20.15 -10.27
CA ALA A 61 -15.70 -19.22 -11.40
C ALA A 61 -16.47 -17.90 -11.17
N ASP A 62 -17.65 -17.96 -10.55
CA ASP A 62 -18.47 -16.77 -10.27
C ASP A 62 -17.80 -15.83 -9.25
N ARG A 63 -17.23 -16.40 -8.18
CA ARG A 63 -16.51 -15.64 -7.15
C ARG A 63 -15.24 -15.01 -7.69
N VAL A 64 -14.53 -15.70 -8.59
CA VAL A 64 -13.35 -15.15 -9.27
C VAL A 64 -13.74 -13.94 -10.12
N ALA A 65 -14.82 -14.02 -10.89
CA ALA A 65 -15.28 -12.92 -11.72
C ALA A 65 -15.68 -11.68 -10.89
N GLU A 66 -16.38 -11.88 -9.77
CA GLU A 66 -16.75 -10.80 -8.85
C GLU A 66 -15.52 -10.17 -8.18
N ALA A 67 -14.64 -10.98 -7.62
CA ALA A 67 -13.42 -10.52 -6.95
C ALA A 67 -12.50 -9.76 -7.92
N HIS A 68 -12.41 -10.21 -9.17
CA HIS A 68 -11.65 -9.53 -10.22
C HIS A 68 -12.23 -8.14 -10.54
N ARG A 69 -13.56 -8.05 -10.72
CA ARG A 69 -14.25 -6.76 -10.97
C ARG A 69 -14.04 -5.79 -9.80
N GLU A 70 -14.16 -6.27 -8.56
CA GLU A 70 -13.94 -5.46 -7.36
C GLU A 70 -12.49 -4.94 -7.27
N LEU A 71 -11.52 -5.81 -7.55
CA LEU A 71 -10.10 -5.46 -7.57
C LEU A 71 -9.80 -4.38 -8.62
N VAL A 72 -10.26 -4.57 -9.86
CA VAL A 72 -10.04 -3.61 -10.95
C VAL A 72 -10.64 -2.24 -10.62
N LYS A 73 -11.90 -2.22 -10.16
CA LYS A 73 -12.60 -0.98 -9.72
C LYS A 73 -11.81 -0.24 -8.64
N THR A 74 -11.25 -0.98 -7.68
CA THR A 74 -10.48 -0.39 -6.57
C THR A 74 -9.14 0.16 -7.05
N ILE A 75 -8.46 -0.53 -7.97
CA ILE A 75 -7.20 -0.07 -8.58
C ILE A 75 -7.41 1.23 -9.35
N ASP A 76 -8.47 1.32 -10.17
CA ASP A 76 -8.74 2.52 -10.98
C ASP A 76 -9.16 3.70 -10.10
N ARG A 77 -9.89 3.45 -9.00
CA ARG A 77 -10.17 4.47 -7.97
C ARG A 77 -8.89 4.94 -7.28
N ALA A 78 -7.96 4.05 -6.97
CA ALA A 78 -6.68 4.42 -6.37
C ALA A 78 -5.79 5.23 -7.35
N ALA A 79 -5.84 4.92 -8.64
CA ALA A 79 -5.12 5.66 -9.68
C ALA A 79 -5.67 7.08 -9.85
N SER A 80 -7.01 7.24 -9.97
CA SER A 80 -7.65 8.55 -10.10
C SER A 80 -7.45 9.46 -8.88
N ARG A 81 -7.33 8.87 -7.68
CA ARG A 81 -7.00 9.62 -6.44
C ARG A 81 -5.51 9.92 -6.28
N GLY A 82 -4.64 9.42 -7.16
CA GLY A 82 -3.18 9.61 -7.06
C GLY A 82 -2.49 8.75 -6.00
N ALA A 83 -3.21 7.80 -5.38
CA ALA A 83 -2.63 6.86 -4.41
C ALA A 83 -1.72 5.83 -5.08
N LEU A 84 -1.95 5.54 -6.38
CA LEU A 84 -1.09 4.72 -7.22
C LEU A 84 -0.78 5.44 -8.54
N HIS A 85 0.45 5.31 -9.01
CA HIS A 85 0.82 5.76 -10.35
C HIS A 85 0.12 4.91 -11.43
N ALA A 86 -0.20 5.53 -12.58
CA ALA A 86 -0.89 4.87 -13.70
C ALA A 86 -0.19 3.57 -14.14
N ASN A 87 1.13 3.59 -14.29
CA ASN A 87 1.91 2.40 -14.66
C ASN A 87 1.83 1.30 -13.58
N THR A 88 1.76 1.67 -12.29
CA THR A 88 1.60 0.70 -11.21
C THR A 88 0.20 0.09 -11.21
N ALA A 89 -0.83 0.89 -11.50
CA ALA A 89 -2.19 0.39 -11.69
C ALA A 89 -2.28 -0.57 -12.89
N ALA A 90 -1.68 -0.20 -14.03
CA ALA A 90 -1.61 -1.05 -15.23
C ALA A 90 -0.91 -2.40 -14.95
N ARG A 91 0.25 -2.38 -14.28
CA ARG A 91 0.96 -3.61 -13.88
C ARG A 91 0.10 -4.52 -13.01
N LYS A 92 -0.59 -3.95 -12.01
CA LYS A 92 -1.46 -4.74 -11.12
C LYS A 92 -2.67 -5.34 -11.84
N LYS A 93 -3.27 -4.61 -12.80
CA LYS A 93 -4.34 -5.14 -13.65
C LYS A 93 -3.85 -6.29 -14.53
N SER A 94 -2.68 -6.13 -15.15
CA SER A 94 -2.05 -7.20 -15.93
C SER A 94 -1.78 -8.44 -15.10
N GLN A 95 -1.22 -8.29 -13.90
CA GLN A 95 -0.98 -9.41 -12.98
C GLN A 95 -2.27 -10.14 -12.61
N ALA A 96 -3.31 -9.40 -12.24
CA ALA A 96 -4.62 -10.00 -11.92
C ALA A 96 -5.21 -10.75 -13.11
N ALA A 97 -5.05 -10.24 -14.34
CA ALA A 97 -5.49 -10.93 -15.55
C ALA A 97 -4.69 -12.22 -15.79
N THR A 98 -3.37 -12.20 -15.61
CA THR A 98 -2.53 -13.39 -15.72
C THR A 98 -2.91 -14.46 -14.69
N THR A 99 -3.19 -14.08 -13.45
CA THR A 99 -3.64 -15.02 -12.40
C THR A 99 -4.95 -15.71 -12.76
N VAL A 100 -5.91 -14.97 -13.31
CA VAL A 100 -7.20 -15.55 -13.75
C VAL A 100 -7.01 -16.42 -15.00
N ALA A 101 -6.19 -15.99 -15.97
CA ALA A 101 -5.92 -16.76 -17.19
C ALA A 101 -5.15 -18.06 -16.91
N GLY A 102 -4.19 -18.03 -15.99
CA GLY A 102 -3.43 -19.20 -15.56
C GLY A 102 -4.26 -20.23 -14.80
N ALA A 103 -5.45 -19.88 -14.32
CA ALA A 103 -6.41 -20.84 -13.76
C ALA A 103 -7.24 -21.56 -14.84
N ALA A 104 -7.28 -21.00 -16.05
CA ALA A 104 -8.03 -21.53 -17.19
C ALA A 104 -7.17 -22.36 -18.17
N SER A 105 -5.86 -22.48 -17.90
CA SER A 105 -4.87 -23.22 -18.70
C SER A 105 -4.43 -24.48 -17.96
#